data_AF-A0A959KV69-F1
#
_entry.id   AF-A0A959KV69-F1
#
_cell.length_a   1.000
_cell.length_b   1.000
_cell.length_c   1.000
_cell.angle_alpha   90.00
_cell.angle_beta   90.00
_cell.angle_gamma   90.00
#
_symmetry.space_group_name_H-M   'P 1'
#
loop_
_entity.id
_entity.type
_entity.pdbx_description
1 polymer ?
#
loop_
_entity_poly.entity_id
_entity_poly.type
_entity_poly.pdbx_seq_one_letter_code
_entity_poly.pdbx_strand_id
1 'polypeptide(L)' 'QEPEVPVRIGLHQGDIFEEGGNIYGETVNIASRIESFAVPGSVLFSEKIGADLRNHPNCRIEE' A
#
# COMPACT_ATOMS: atom_id res chain seq x y z
N GLN A 1 9.21 -24.52 -11.48
CA GLN A 1 8.21 -23.67 -10.80
C GLN A 1 8.96 -22.42 -10.37
N GLU A 2 8.42 -21.23 -10.65
CA GLU A 2 8.97 -20.00 -10.09
C GLU A 2 8.78 -20.01 -8.57
N PRO A 3 9.72 -19.48 -7.79
CA PRO A 3 9.60 -19.46 -6.34
C PRO A 3 8.42 -18.59 -5.93
N GLU A 4 7.53 -19.13 -5.09
CA GLU A 4 6.49 -18.34 -4.44
C GLU A 4 7.15 -17.45 -3.39
N VAL A 5 7.25 -16.15 -3.69
CA VAL A 5 7.75 -15.14 -2.76
C VAL A 5 6.53 -14.46 -2.15
N PRO A 6 6.18 -14.74 -0.87
CA PRO A 6 5.00 -14.17 -0.25
C PRO A 6 5.28 -12.70 0.13
N VAL A 7 5.18 -11.83 -0.86
CA VAL A 7 5.45 -10.39 -0.73
C VAL A 7 4.45 -9.74 0.21
N ARG A 8 4.93 -8.76 0.99
CA ARG A 8 4.08 -7.86 1.76
C ARG A 8 3.97 -6.55 1.00
N ILE A 9 2.76 -6.03 0.87
CA ILE A 9 2.52 -4.78 0.15
C ILE A 9 1.71 -3.86 1.06
N GLY A 10 2.19 -2.63 1.22
CA GLY A 10 1.48 -1.56 1.91
C GLY A 10 1.17 -0.41 0.96
N LEU A 11 -0.10 0.01 0.91
CA LEU A 11 -0.53 1.12 0.05
C LEU A 11 -1.05 2.30 0.89
N HIS A 12 -0.59 3.49 0.52
CA HIS A 12 -1.14 4.74 1.00
C HIS A 12 -1.05 5.80 -0.10
N GLN A 13 -1.92 6.80 -0.05
CA GLN A 13 -1.91 7.92 -0.99
C GLN A 13 -1.99 9.25 -0.25
N GLY A 14 -1.25 10.23 -0.76
CA GLY A 14 -1.13 11.56 -0.17
C GLY A 14 -0.05 12.36 -0.88
N ASP A 15 0.19 13.58 -0.38
CA ASP A 15 1.19 14.46 -0.95
C ASP A 15 2.60 13.93 -0.71
N ILE A 16 3.47 14.14 -1.70
CA ILE A 16 4.88 13.75 -1.65
C ILE A 16 5.75 14.91 -2.12
N PHE A 17 7.01 14.89 -1.68
CA PHE A 17 8.06 15.75 -2.20
C PHE A 17 9.08 14.89 -2.95
N GLU A 18 9.38 15.24 -4.20
CA GLU A 18 10.35 14.54 -5.03
C GLU A 18 11.59 15.41 -5.23
N GLU A 19 12.78 14.85 -4.95
CA GLU A 19 14.05 15.52 -5.17
C GLU A 19 15.12 14.50 -5.60
N GLY A 20 15.77 14.78 -6.74
CA GLY A 20 16.86 13.93 -7.23
C GLY A 20 16.47 12.46 -7.46
N GLY A 21 15.21 12.20 -7.82
CA GLY A 21 14.67 10.85 -8.02
C GLY A 21 14.29 10.10 -6.73
N ASN A 22 14.40 10.76 -5.58
CA ASN A 22 13.93 10.22 -4.29
C ASN A 22 12.60 10.85 -3.91
N ILE A 23 11.77 10.08 -3.20
CA ILE A 23 10.46 10.51 -2.71
C ILE A 23 10.51 10.64 -1.19
N TYR A 24 10.02 11.77 -0.68
CA TYR A 24 9.98 12.13 0.73
C TYR A 24 8.58 12.55 1.14
N GLY A 25 8.33 12.52 2.45
CA GLY A 25 7.08 12.99 3.05
C GLY A 25 6.43 11.95 3.94
N GLU A 26 5.37 12.37 4.64
CA GLU A 26 4.61 11.51 5.55
C GLU A 26 3.98 10.32 4.83
N THR A 27 3.54 10.52 3.58
CA THR A 27 2.92 9.48 2.75
C THR A 27 3.80 8.24 2.62
N VAL A 28 5.12 8.42 2.44
CA VAL A 28 6.08 7.30 2.30
C VAL A 28 6.24 6.54 3.62
N ASN A 29 6.27 7.27 4.74
CA ASN A 29 6.38 6.68 6.08
C ASN A 29 5.11 5.91 6.47
N ILE A 30 3.93 6.39 6.09
CA ILE A 30 2.67 5.68 6.34
C ILE A 30 2.60 4.41 5.48
N ALA A 31 2.92 4.50 4.19
CA ALA A 31 2.91 3.33 3.29
C ALA A 31 3.86 2.22 3.80
N SER A 32 5.08 2.58 4.20
CA SER A 32 6.04 1.60 4.74
C SER A 32 5.58 1.00 6.07
N ARG A 33 4.96 1.80 6.94
CA ARG A 33 4.38 1.28 8.18
C ARG A 33 3.22 0.32 7.91
N ILE A 34 2.36 0.60 6.93
CA ILE A 34 1.28 -0.32 6.54
C ILE A 34 1.85 -1.64 6.01
N GLU A 35 2.88 -1.61 5.15
CA GLU A 35 3.56 -2.82 4.67
C GLU A 35 4.12 -3.64 5.83
N SER A 36 4.70 -2.99 6.84
CA SER A 36 5.29 -3.69 7.98
C SER A 36 4.28 -4.49 8.82
N PHE A 37 2.99 -4.11 8.77
CA PHE A 37 1.90 -4.85 9.41
C PHE A 37 1.23 -5.88 8.50
N ALA A 38 1.58 -5.92 7.20
CA ALA A 38 0.97 -6.82 6.25
C ALA A 38 1.35 -8.29 6.53
N VAL A 39 0.41 -9.19 6.28
CA VAL A 39 0.69 -10.63 6.26
C VAL A 39 1.42 -10.98 4.96
N PRO A 40 2.42 -11.87 4.94
CA PRO A 40 3.05 -12.31 3.70
C PRO A 40 2.01 -12.80 2.67
N GLY A 41 2.09 -12.30 1.43
CA GLY A 41 1.13 -12.56 0.36
C GLY A 41 -0.10 -11.65 0.35
N SER A 42 -0.19 -10.69 1.28
CA SER A 42 -1.32 -9.75 1.38
C SER A 42 -0.95 -8.33 0.96
N VAL A 43 -2.00 -7.57 0.61
CA VAL A 43 -1.93 -6.12 0.41
C VAL A 43 -2.74 -5.46 1.52
N LEU A 44 -2.06 -4.69 2.38
CA LEU A 44 -2.74 -3.79 3.31
C LEU A 44 -2.72 -2.37 2.77
N PHE A 45 -3.74 -1.59 3.13
CA PHE A 45 -3.85 -0.21 2.69
C PHE A 45 -4.53 0.66 3.74
N SER A 46 -4.31 1.96 3.66
CA SER A 46 -4.95 2.93 4.55
C SER A 46 -6.44 3.05 4.29
N GLU A 47 -7.22 3.45 5.30
CA GLU A 47 -8.66 3.73 5.17
C GLU A 47 -8.98 4.68 4.00
N LYS A 48 -8.12 5.66 3.73
CA LYS A 48 -8.27 6.59 2.59
C LYS A 48 -8.39 5.85 1.26
N ILE A 49 -7.47 4.92 0.97
CA ILE A 49 -7.53 4.07 -0.22
C ILE A 49 -8.78 3.18 -0.18
N GLY A 50 -9.12 2.62 0.99
CA GLY A 50 -10.33 1.81 1.15
C GLY A 50 -11.61 2.56 0.80
N ALA A 51 -11.71 3.84 1.15
CA ALA A 51 -12.83 4.70 0.78
C ALA A 51 -12.91 4.90 -0.74
N ASP A 52 -11.77 5.11 -1.40
CA ASP A 52 -11.71 5.31 -2.85
C ASP A 52 -12.02 4.01 -3.64
N LEU A 53 -11.64 2.85 -3.10
CA LEU A 53 -11.83 1.55 -3.75
C LEU A 53 -13.17 0.88 -3.46
N ARG A 54 -13.95 1.38 -2.48
CA ARG A 54 -15.18 0.72 -1.98
C ARG A 54 -16.18 0.31 -3.06
N ASN A 55 -16.25 1.07 -4.15
CA ASN A 55 -17.17 0.83 -5.27
C ASN A 55 -16.47 0.43 -6.57
N HIS A 56 -15.19 0.08 -6.51
CA HIS A 56 -14.43 -0.25 -7.70
C HIS A 56 -14.74 -1.70 -8.14
N PRO A 57 -15.25 -1.93 -9.36
CA PRO A 57 -15.83 -3.22 -9.77
C PRO A 57 -14.82 -4.37 -9.82
N ASN A 58 -13.53 -4.06 -9.87
CA ASN A 58 -12.45 -5.05 -9.96
C ASN A 58 -11.67 -5.23 -8.65
N CYS A 59 -12.15 -4.66 -7.54
CA CYS A 59 -11.49 -4.74 -6.24
C CYS A 59 -12.38 -5.47 -5.25
N ARG A 60 -11.84 -6.50 -4.61
CA ARG A 60 -12.44 -7.15 -3.44
C ARG A 60 -11.66 -6.70 -2.21
N ILE A 61 -12.36 -6.08 -1.27
CA ILE A 61 -11.81 -5.61 0.00
C ILE A 61 -12.30 -6.53 1.11
N GLU A 62 -11.39 -6.93 1.99
CA GLU A 62 -11.68 -7.72 3.18
C GLU A 62 -11.23 -6.90 4.40
N GLU A 63 -12.07 -6.85 5.44
CA GLU A 63 -11.81 -6.14 6.71
C GLU A 63 -11.25 -7.07 7.78
#